data_AF-A0A917UC88-F1
#
_entry.id   AF-A0A917UC88-F1
#
_cell.length_a   1.000
_cell.length_b   1.000
_cell.length_c   1.000
_cell.angle_alpha   90.00
_cell.angle_beta   90.00
_cell.angle_gamma   90.00
#
_symmetry.space_group_name_H-M   'P 1'
#
loop_
_entity.id
_entity.type
_entity.pdbx_description
1 polymer ?
#
loop_
_entity_poly.entity_id
_entity_poly.type
_entity_poly.pdbx_seq_one_letter_code
_entity_poly.pdbx_strand_id
1 'polypeptide(L)'
;MRARTAGLVAADVDRSLATGETVRTWLMRNTLHLVTAADHGWLHALFAPLNRAAGRRRREQLGLDEATCARALAAVEAVLAAADGPVGRAELVRRIADRGARIDPAGQAPAHLVAYAAMSGLVTRGPDLARGEPSVVAAPAMTPALVGDEALGELARRYLLGHGPAGPADLAAWSGLPAAAARRAFEVLGARVPEPGTPPEVPPVRLLGPFDPVLLGHRDRAFVVAPEHARLVNAGGGMVGATVLAEGRVAGLWRRVGRRVELEPFGPLAARVREAVPAEVADLGRFLGERLE
;
A
#
# COMPACT_ATOMS: atom_id res chain seq x y z
N MET A 1 9.87 -1.33 4.37
CA MET A 1 10.17 -1.83 5.73
C MET A 1 11.67 -1.80 6.00
N ARG A 2 12.49 -2.66 5.38
CA ARG A 2 13.97 -2.67 5.51
C ARG A 2 14.64 -1.31 5.71
N ALA A 3 14.45 -0.38 4.77
CA ALA A 3 15.06 0.97 4.81
C ALA A 3 14.73 1.83 6.05
N ARG A 4 13.79 1.40 6.89
CA ARG A 4 13.32 2.09 8.11
C ARG A 4 13.46 1.23 9.37
N THR A 5 14.16 0.08 9.30
CA THR A 5 14.23 -0.89 10.40
C THR A 5 15.59 -1.61 10.41
N ALA A 6 16.24 -1.71 11.57
CA ALA A 6 17.54 -2.39 11.67
C ALA A 6 17.43 -3.90 11.96
N GLY A 7 16.38 -4.34 12.66
CA GLY A 7 16.28 -5.71 13.16
C GLY A 7 15.30 -6.62 12.41
N LEU A 8 14.31 -6.05 11.71
CA LEU A 8 13.28 -6.86 11.04
C LEU A 8 13.81 -7.55 9.80
N VAL A 9 13.34 -8.77 9.55
CA VAL A 9 13.51 -9.52 8.30
C VAL A 9 12.14 -9.76 7.63
N ALA A 10 12.13 -10.15 6.36
CA ALA A 10 10.92 -10.39 5.58
C ALA A 10 10.01 -11.43 6.24
N ALA A 11 10.59 -12.49 6.81
CA ALA A 11 9.84 -13.51 7.54
C ALA A 11 9.09 -12.96 8.77
N ASP A 12 9.53 -11.84 9.36
CA ASP A 12 8.80 -11.19 10.46
C ASP A 12 7.51 -10.54 9.96
N VAL A 13 7.55 -9.98 8.74
CA VAL A 13 6.36 -9.42 8.07
C VAL A 13 5.38 -10.53 7.73
N ASP A 14 5.89 -11.63 7.16
CA ASP A 14 5.06 -12.79 6.82
C ASP A 14 4.40 -13.39 8.06
N ARG A 15 5.14 -13.48 9.18
CA ARG A 15 4.59 -13.92 10.46
C ARG A 15 3.53 -12.96 10.98
N SER A 16 3.77 -11.65 10.94
CA SER A 16 2.78 -10.64 11.38
C SER A 16 1.47 -10.70 10.58
N LEU A 17 1.56 -11.03 9.29
CA LEU A 17 0.39 -11.30 8.45
C LEU A 17 -0.30 -12.61 8.82
N ALA A 18 0.48 -13.67 9.06
CA ALA A 18 -0.05 -14.99 9.41
C ALA A 18 -0.75 -15.00 10.78
N THR A 19 -0.26 -14.22 11.75
CA THR A 19 -0.87 -14.07 13.08
C THR A 19 -2.00 -13.04 13.10
N GLY A 20 -2.20 -12.29 12.01
CA GLY A 20 -3.24 -11.27 11.92
C GLY A 20 -2.95 -9.99 12.70
N GLU A 21 -1.71 -9.75 13.14
CA GLU A 21 -1.29 -8.49 13.74
C GLU A 21 -1.29 -7.34 12.71
N THR A 22 -1.02 -7.69 11.46
CA THR A 22 -1.13 -6.78 10.31
C THR A 22 -2.09 -7.33 9.27
N VAL A 23 -2.70 -6.41 8.52
CA VAL A 23 -3.72 -6.68 7.52
C VAL A 23 -3.31 -6.03 6.21
N ARG A 24 -3.44 -6.77 5.10
CA ARG A 24 -3.36 -6.22 3.74
C ARG A 24 -4.77 -5.96 3.21
N THR A 25 -5.09 -4.72 2.87
CA THR A 25 -6.44 -4.35 2.37
C THR A 25 -6.42 -3.08 1.52
N TRP A 26 -7.54 -2.77 0.86
CA TRP A 26 -7.65 -1.61 -0.04
C TRP A 26 -8.08 -0.37 0.74
N LEU A 27 -7.18 0.62 0.83
CA LEU A 27 -7.39 1.86 1.60
C LEU A 27 -7.17 3.09 0.72
N MET A 28 -6.18 3.93 1.04
CA MET A 28 -5.92 5.20 0.36
C MET A 28 -5.85 4.99 -1.16
N ARG A 29 -6.57 5.83 -1.90
CA ARG A 29 -6.64 5.81 -3.37
C ARG A 29 -7.07 4.45 -3.96
N ASN A 30 -7.82 3.63 -3.19
CA ASN A 30 -8.21 2.27 -3.56
C ASN A 30 -7.03 1.36 -3.94
N THR A 31 -5.89 1.53 -3.26
CA THR A 31 -4.69 0.68 -3.45
C THR A 31 -4.43 -0.20 -2.24
N LEU A 32 -3.73 -1.32 -2.44
CA LEU A 32 -3.43 -2.27 -1.38
C LEU A 32 -2.41 -1.67 -0.39
N HIS A 33 -2.77 -1.65 0.88
CA HIS A 33 -1.97 -1.13 1.99
C HIS A 33 -1.76 -2.22 3.04
N LEU A 34 -0.61 -2.16 3.71
CA LEU A 34 -0.32 -2.93 4.92
C LEU A 34 -0.56 -2.01 6.12
N VAL A 35 -1.44 -2.43 7.03
CA VAL A 35 -1.79 -1.69 8.25
C VAL A 35 -1.84 -2.63 9.44
N THR A 36 -1.82 -2.09 10.65
CA THR A 36 -2.07 -2.90 11.86
C THR A 36 -3.54 -3.33 11.88
N ALA A 37 -3.83 -4.46 12.51
CA ALA A 37 -5.22 -4.89 12.71
C ALA A 37 -6.02 -3.89 13.56
N ALA A 38 -5.37 -3.25 14.54
CA ALA A 38 -5.98 -2.22 15.37
C ALA A 38 -6.43 -0.98 14.55
N ASP A 39 -5.69 -0.66 13.48
CA ASP A 39 -6.02 0.48 12.63
C ASP A 39 -7.00 0.16 11.50
N HIS A 40 -7.18 -1.12 11.18
CA HIS A 40 -7.97 -1.54 10.04
C HIS A 40 -9.41 -1.01 10.09
N GLY A 41 -10.07 -1.11 11.25
CA GLY A 41 -11.49 -0.76 11.38
C GLY A 41 -11.78 0.71 11.09
N TRP A 42 -10.99 1.64 11.65
CA TRP A 42 -11.23 3.07 11.45
C TRP A 42 -10.78 3.55 10.06
N LEU A 43 -9.70 2.98 9.52
CA LEU A 43 -9.28 3.26 8.13
C LEU A 43 -10.30 2.73 7.12
N HIS A 44 -10.85 1.53 7.35
CA HIS A 44 -11.91 0.97 6.53
C HIS A 44 -13.15 1.87 6.53
N ALA A 45 -13.61 2.28 7.72
CA ALA A 45 -14.75 3.18 7.85
C ALA A 45 -14.56 4.51 7.09
N LEU A 46 -13.32 5.03 7.05
CA LEU A 46 -13.00 6.27 6.34
C LEU A 46 -12.98 6.09 4.80
N PHE A 47 -12.32 5.04 4.30
CA PHE A 47 -12.01 4.91 2.87
C PHE A 47 -12.98 4.02 2.10
N ALA A 48 -13.61 3.03 2.73
CA ALA A 48 -14.49 2.10 2.03
C ALA A 48 -15.68 2.79 1.33
N PRO A 49 -16.41 3.73 1.96
CA PRO A 49 -17.50 4.42 1.27
C PRO A 49 -17.04 5.17 0.01
N LEU A 50 -15.90 5.87 0.10
CA LEU A 50 -15.30 6.65 -0.99
C LEU A 50 -14.88 5.74 -2.14
N ASN A 51 -14.14 4.67 -1.84
CA ASN A 51 -13.62 3.74 -2.84
C ASN A 51 -14.75 2.95 -3.53
N ARG A 52 -15.81 2.57 -2.78
CA ARG A 52 -17.00 1.94 -3.38
C ARG A 52 -17.66 2.87 -4.38
N ALA A 53 -17.90 4.13 -4.01
CA ALA A 53 -18.50 5.12 -4.89
C ALA A 53 -17.66 5.34 -6.16
N ALA A 54 -16.36 5.58 -6.00
CA ALA A 54 -15.43 5.82 -7.11
C ALA A 54 -15.36 4.65 -8.10
N GLY A 55 -15.46 3.40 -7.61
CA GLY A 55 -15.40 2.21 -8.45
C GLY A 55 -16.71 1.79 -9.11
N ARG A 56 -17.87 2.43 -8.82
CA ARG A 56 -19.21 1.97 -9.26
C ARG A 56 -19.29 1.80 -10.78
N ARG A 57 -19.01 2.87 -11.52
CA ARG A 57 -19.09 2.87 -12.99
C ARG A 57 -18.20 1.78 -13.62
N ARG A 58 -16.99 1.58 -13.10
CA ARG A 58 -16.08 0.55 -13.62
C ARG A 58 -16.60 -0.86 -13.34
N ARG A 59 -17.21 -1.09 -12.18
CA ARG A 59 -17.87 -2.37 -11.88
C ARG A 59 -19.04 -2.65 -12.82
N GLU A 60 -19.90 -1.67 -13.08
CA GLU A 60 -21.02 -1.80 -14.03
C GLU A 60 -20.53 -2.16 -15.44
N GLN A 61 -19.46 -1.51 -15.93
CA GLN A 61 -18.83 -1.84 -17.23
C GLN A 61 -18.27 -3.26 -17.30
N LEU A 62 -17.97 -3.87 -16.16
CA LEU A 62 -17.47 -5.24 -16.03
C LEU A 62 -18.59 -6.25 -15.76
N GLY A 63 -19.86 -5.84 -15.88
CA GLY A 63 -21.02 -6.69 -15.59
C GLY A 63 -21.27 -6.92 -14.10
N LEU A 64 -20.63 -6.14 -13.22
CA LEU A 64 -20.82 -6.19 -11.77
C LEU A 64 -21.80 -5.11 -11.33
N ASP A 65 -23.05 -5.21 -11.80
CA ASP A 65 -24.14 -4.36 -11.31
C ASP A 65 -24.48 -4.65 -9.83
N GLU A 66 -25.42 -3.90 -9.27
CA GLU A 66 -25.77 -3.99 -7.86
C GLU A 66 -26.34 -5.36 -7.46
N ALA A 67 -27.22 -5.92 -8.29
CA ALA A 67 -27.81 -7.24 -8.04
C ALA A 67 -26.78 -8.37 -8.15
N THR A 68 -25.88 -8.27 -9.12
CA THR A 68 -24.78 -9.23 -9.32
C THR A 68 -23.76 -9.14 -8.20
N CYS A 69 -23.41 -7.92 -7.78
CA CYS A 69 -22.56 -7.70 -6.61
C CYS A 69 -23.19 -8.29 -5.35
N ALA A 70 -24.48 -8.06 -5.08
CA ALA A 70 -25.14 -8.61 -3.90
C ALA A 70 -25.08 -10.14 -3.86
N ARG A 71 -25.40 -10.82 -4.98
CA ARG A 71 -25.27 -12.29 -5.10
C ARG A 71 -23.82 -12.75 -4.93
N ALA A 72 -22.87 -12.04 -5.55
CA ALA A 72 -21.46 -12.38 -5.47
C ALA A 72 -20.90 -12.22 -4.05
N LEU A 73 -21.28 -11.17 -3.32
CA LEU A 73 -20.85 -10.97 -1.93
C LEU A 73 -21.38 -12.06 -1.00
N ALA A 74 -22.66 -12.43 -1.11
CA ALA A 74 -23.22 -13.56 -0.36
C ALA A 74 -22.50 -14.89 -0.70
N ALA A 75 -22.16 -15.10 -1.96
CA ALA A 75 -21.39 -16.27 -2.39
C ALA A 75 -19.95 -16.24 -1.83
N VAL A 76 -19.29 -15.09 -1.82
CA VAL A 76 -17.95 -14.92 -1.22
C VAL A 76 -17.98 -15.27 0.26
N GLU A 77 -18.94 -14.75 1.01
CA GLU A 77 -19.11 -15.04 2.44
C GLU A 77 -19.29 -16.55 2.69
N ALA A 78 -20.18 -17.21 1.94
CA ALA A 78 -20.40 -18.65 2.05
C ALA A 78 -19.16 -19.48 1.66
N VAL A 79 -18.36 -19.00 0.69
CA VAL A 79 -17.10 -19.66 0.30
C VAL A 79 -16.06 -19.58 1.40
N LEU A 80 -15.93 -18.42 2.05
CA LEU A 80 -14.96 -18.21 3.13
C LEU A 80 -15.35 -18.96 4.40
N ALA A 81 -16.65 -18.99 4.73
CA ALA A 81 -17.16 -19.76 5.87
C ALA A 81 -16.90 -21.27 5.73
N ALA A 82 -16.83 -21.78 4.49
CA ALA A 82 -16.55 -23.18 4.20
C ALA A 82 -15.07 -23.49 3.88
N ALA A 83 -14.21 -22.48 3.86
CA ALA A 83 -12.79 -22.65 3.51
C ALA A 83 -11.94 -22.93 4.76
N ASP A 84 -11.07 -23.94 4.66
CA ASP A 84 -10.06 -24.23 5.67
C ASP A 84 -8.73 -23.52 5.31
N GLY A 85 -8.77 -22.19 5.32
CA GLY A 85 -7.62 -21.33 5.01
C GLY A 85 -7.82 -20.36 3.84
N PRO A 86 -6.71 -19.75 3.34
CA PRO A 86 -6.77 -18.74 2.28
C PRO A 86 -7.30 -19.28 0.95
N VAL A 87 -8.15 -18.51 0.29
CA VAL A 87 -8.78 -18.89 -0.98
C VAL A 87 -8.10 -18.14 -2.13
N GLY A 88 -7.49 -18.88 -3.06
CA GLY A 88 -6.90 -18.32 -4.28
C GLY A 88 -7.96 -17.68 -5.19
N ARG A 89 -7.57 -16.67 -5.99
CA ARG A 89 -8.53 -15.93 -6.82
C ARG A 89 -9.27 -16.83 -7.82
N ALA A 90 -8.56 -17.75 -8.50
CA ALA A 90 -9.22 -18.65 -9.46
C ALA A 90 -10.23 -19.57 -8.77
N GLU A 91 -9.87 -20.08 -7.60
CA GLU A 91 -10.75 -20.92 -6.78
C GLU A 91 -11.97 -20.15 -6.26
N LEU A 92 -11.78 -18.90 -5.84
CA LEU A 92 -12.88 -18.02 -5.43
C LEU A 92 -13.87 -17.85 -6.57
N VAL A 93 -13.41 -17.50 -7.78
CA VAL A 93 -14.25 -17.29 -8.97
C VAL A 93 -15.05 -18.55 -9.31
N ARG A 94 -14.40 -19.72 -9.26
CA ARG A 94 -15.06 -21.00 -9.52
C ARG A 94 -16.17 -21.27 -8.49
N ARG A 95 -15.87 -21.15 -7.19
CA ARG A 95 -16.83 -21.46 -6.12
C ARG A 95 -18.00 -20.47 -6.01
N ILE A 96 -17.83 -19.21 -6.42
CA ILE A 96 -18.95 -18.25 -6.49
C ILE A 96 -19.85 -18.52 -7.71
N ALA A 97 -19.28 -19.01 -8.83
CA ALA A 97 -20.06 -19.41 -10.00
C ALA A 97 -20.96 -20.62 -9.69
N ASP A 98 -20.46 -21.59 -8.92
CA ASP A 98 -21.23 -22.73 -8.40
C ASP A 98 -22.43 -22.29 -7.53
N ARG A 99 -22.39 -21.05 -7.01
CA ARG A 99 -23.44 -20.42 -6.20
C ARG A 99 -24.28 -19.41 -6.97
N GLY A 100 -24.24 -19.44 -8.30
CA GLY A 100 -25.08 -18.61 -9.17
C GLY A 100 -24.56 -17.19 -9.45
N ALA A 101 -23.36 -16.84 -8.95
CA ALA A 101 -22.69 -15.57 -9.25
C ALA A 101 -21.63 -15.77 -10.34
N ARG A 102 -22.07 -15.82 -11.61
CA ARG A 102 -21.17 -15.96 -12.76
C ARG A 102 -20.52 -14.61 -13.07
N ILE A 103 -19.19 -14.57 -13.05
CA ILE A 103 -18.39 -13.43 -13.49
C ILE A 103 -17.38 -13.90 -14.53
N ASP A 104 -17.02 -13.04 -15.48
CA ASP A 104 -16.01 -13.35 -16.48
C ASP A 104 -14.63 -13.54 -15.81
N PRO A 105 -14.03 -14.75 -15.83
CA PRO A 105 -12.75 -15.01 -15.21
C PRO A 105 -11.56 -14.41 -15.98
N ALA A 106 -11.71 -14.14 -17.29
CA ALA A 106 -10.62 -13.66 -18.14
C ALA A 106 -10.44 -12.13 -18.06
N GLY A 107 -11.48 -11.41 -17.64
CA GLY A 107 -11.48 -9.96 -17.51
C GLY A 107 -10.96 -9.42 -16.18
N GLN A 108 -11.20 -8.13 -15.96
CA GLN A 108 -10.85 -7.43 -14.71
C GLN A 108 -11.93 -7.61 -13.61
N ALA A 109 -13.09 -8.20 -13.94
CA ALA A 109 -14.20 -8.37 -13.01
C ALA A 109 -13.79 -9.08 -11.70
N PRO A 110 -13.00 -10.16 -11.69
CA PRO A 110 -12.60 -10.82 -10.45
C PRO A 110 -11.79 -9.91 -9.51
N ALA A 111 -10.86 -9.12 -10.05
CA ALA A 111 -10.06 -8.20 -9.25
C ALA A 111 -10.92 -7.08 -8.63
N HIS A 112 -11.85 -6.54 -9.41
CA HIS A 112 -12.79 -5.52 -8.93
C HIS A 112 -13.81 -6.05 -7.92
N LEU A 113 -14.27 -7.30 -8.07
CA LEU A 113 -15.13 -7.96 -7.10
C LEU A 113 -14.39 -8.17 -5.76
N VAL A 114 -13.15 -8.65 -5.80
CA VAL A 114 -12.34 -8.84 -4.58
C VAL A 114 -12.13 -7.52 -3.84
N ALA A 115 -11.75 -6.45 -4.56
CA ALA A 115 -11.63 -5.13 -3.95
C ALA A 115 -12.98 -4.66 -3.36
N TYR A 116 -14.09 -4.90 -4.06
CA TYR A 116 -15.43 -4.56 -3.57
C TYR A 116 -15.83 -5.35 -2.34
N ALA A 117 -15.54 -6.65 -2.28
CA ALA A 117 -15.75 -7.46 -1.10
C ALA A 117 -14.93 -6.98 0.11
N ALA A 118 -13.71 -6.50 -0.12
CA ALA A 118 -12.88 -5.92 0.94
C ALA A 118 -13.48 -4.61 1.47
N MET A 119 -13.93 -3.73 0.58
CA MET A 119 -14.62 -2.50 0.96
C MET A 119 -16.00 -2.76 1.61
N SER A 120 -16.62 -3.91 1.35
CA SER A 120 -17.82 -4.37 2.04
C SER A 120 -17.50 -5.04 3.39
N GLY A 121 -16.22 -5.16 3.76
CA GLY A 121 -15.80 -5.71 5.04
C GLY A 121 -15.81 -7.23 5.11
N LEU A 122 -15.89 -7.92 3.97
CA LEU A 122 -15.97 -9.39 3.93
C LEU A 122 -14.59 -10.05 3.83
N VAL A 123 -13.64 -9.40 3.12
CA VAL A 123 -12.33 -10.00 2.85
C VAL A 123 -11.18 -9.06 3.13
N THR A 124 -10.03 -9.65 3.43
CA THR A 124 -8.73 -8.98 3.32
C THR A 124 -7.81 -9.82 2.44
N ARG A 125 -6.67 -9.26 2.03
CA ARG A 125 -5.67 -9.99 1.25
C ARG A 125 -4.94 -10.98 2.17
N GLY A 126 -5.15 -12.26 1.90
CA GLY A 126 -4.45 -13.38 2.55
C GLY A 126 -2.99 -13.50 2.12
N PRO A 127 -2.23 -14.50 2.60
CA PRO A 127 -0.86 -14.77 2.16
C PRO A 127 -0.81 -15.10 0.67
N ASP A 128 0.30 -14.81 0.02
CA ASP A 128 0.47 -15.23 -1.36
C ASP A 128 0.70 -16.76 -1.40
N LEU A 129 -0.04 -17.46 -2.25
CA LEU A 129 0.05 -18.91 -2.40
C LEU A 129 1.27 -19.29 -3.25
N ALA A 130 1.42 -20.57 -3.56
CA ALA A 130 2.49 -21.08 -4.42
C ALA A 130 2.61 -20.25 -5.71
N ARG A 131 3.86 -19.95 -6.10
CA ARG A 131 4.20 -19.10 -7.26
C ARG A 131 3.68 -17.65 -7.17
N GLY A 132 3.39 -17.16 -5.96
CA GLY A 132 2.95 -15.78 -5.73
C GLY A 132 1.49 -15.54 -6.09
N GLU A 133 0.66 -16.59 -6.16
CA GLU A 133 -0.74 -16.41 -6.50
C GLU A 133 -1.49 -15.63 -5.40
N PRO A 134 -2.24 -14.57 -5.77
CA PRO A 134 -3.07 -13.84 -4.83
C PRO A 134 -4.16 -14.69 -4.17
N SER A 135 -4.26 -14.61 -2.84
CA SER A 135 -5.40 -15.16 -2.07
C SER A 135 -6.21 -14.10 -1.32
N VAL A 136 -7.36 -14.51 -0.81
CA VAL A 136 -8.16 -13.76 0.16
C VAL A 136 -8.46 -14.61 1.39
N VAL A 137 -8.66 -13.94 2.51
CA VAL A 137 -9.17 -14.51 3.77
C VAL A 137 -10.34 -13.68 4.26
N ALA A 138 -11.16 -14.23 5.16
CA ALA A 138 -12.20 -13.46 5.83
C ALA A 138 -11.58 -12.23 6.51
N ALA A 139 -12.24 -11.08 6.40
CA ALA A 139 -11.82 -9.90 7.14
C ALA A 139 -11.95 -10.16 8.65
N PRO A 140 -11.02 -9.66 9.48
CA PRO A 140 -11.20 -9.70 10.92
C PRO A 140 -12.44 -8.87 11.31
N ALA A 141 -13.10 -9.22 12.41
CA ALA A 141 -14.20 -8.44 12.94
C ALA A 141 -13.76 -6.97 13.14
N MET A 142 -14.54 -6.03 12.61
CA MET A 142 -14.21 -4.61 12.64
C MET A 142 -15.16 -3.88 13.58
N THR A 143 -14.61 -3.27 14.62
CA THR A 143 -15.27 -2.19 15.36
C THR A 143 -14.35 -0.98 15.27
N PRO A 144 -14.71 0.05 14.48
CA PRO A 144 -13.85 1.22 14.31
C PRO A 144 -13.59 1.89 15.66
N ALA A 145 -12.31 1.97 16.05
CA ALA A 145 -11.90 2.68 17.27
C ALA A 145 -12.11 4.20 17.14
N LEU A 146 -12.14 4.72 15.91
CA LEU A 146 -12.32 6.13 15.57
C LEU A 146 -13.33 6.25 14.43
N VAL A 147 -14.12 7.32 14.43
CA VAL A 147 -15.11 7.60 13.38
C VAL A 147 -15.17 9.09 13.04
N GLY A 148 -15.70 9.41 11.85
CA GLY A 148 -15.98 10.79 11.44
C GLY A 148 -14.76 11.72 11.54
N ASP A 149 -14.95 12.88 12.17
CA ASP A 149 -13.93 13.90 12.33
C ASP A 149 -12.73 13.44 13.17
N GLU A 150 -12.94 12.59 14.17
CA GLU A 150 -11.85 12.06 15.00
C GLU A 150 -10.88 11.21 14.14
N ALA A 151 -11.42 10.34 13.29
CA ALA A 151 -10.64 9.56 12.34
C ALA A 151 -9.91 10.46 11.32
N LEU A 152 -10.52 11.56 10.87
CA LEU A 152 -9.88 12.53 9.99
C LEU A 152 -8.70 13.23 10.69
N GLY A 153 -8.90 13.73 11.92
CA GLY A 153 -7.85 14.36 12.71
C GLY A 153 -6.68 13.41 12.98
N GLU A 154 -6.96 12.16 13.33
CA GLU A 154 -5.92 11.15 13.56
C GLU A 154 -5.16 10.80 12.27
N LEU A 155 -5.86 10.69 11.13
CA LEU A 155 -5.22 10.50 9.83
C LEU A 155 -4.26 11.65 9.52
N ALA A 156 -4.69 12.91 9.70
CA ALA A 156 -3.84 14.08 9.50
C ALA A 156 -2.62 14.07 10.42
N ARG A 157 -2.81 13.75 11.72
CA ARG A 157 -1.72 13.64 12.69
C ARG A 157 -0.67 12.61 12.26
N ARG A 158 -1.10 11.39 11.91
CA ARG A 158 -0.18 10.32 11.48
C ARG A 158 0.46 10.60 10.13
N TYR A 159 -0.27 11.25 9.23
CA TYR A 159 0.28 11.72 7.96
C TYR A 159 1.43 12.71 8.18
N LEU A 160 1.25 13.70 9.06
CA LEU A 160 2.31 14.67 9.38
C LEU A 160 3.50 14.04 10.12
N LEU A 161 3.30 13.00 10.92
CA LEU A 161 4.42 12.25 11.51
C LEU A 161 5.28 11.53 10.46
N GLY A 162 4.68 11.06 9.36
CA GLY A 162 5.40 10.33 8.32
C GLY A 162 5.89 11.20 7.15
N HIS A 163 5.21 12.32 6.90
CA HIS A 163 5.37 13.13 5.69
C HIS A 163 5.38 14.63 5.98
N GLY A 164 5.46 15.06 7.25
CA GLY A 164 5.62 16.47 7.57
C GLY A 164 6.99 17.02 7.13
N PRO A 165 7.10 18.32 6.81
CA PRO A 165 6.03 19.32 6.76
C PRO A 165 5.17 19.20 5.49
N ALA A 166 3.83 19.21 5.64
CA ALA A 166 2.88 19.07 4.53
C ALA A 166 1.54 19.76 4.84
N GLY A 167 0.76 20.07 3.80
CA GLY A 167 -0.54 20.74 3.94
C GLY A 167 -1.75 19.88 3.55
N PRO A 168 -2.99 20.42 3.66
CA PRO A 168 -4.21 19.71 3.28
C PRO A 168 -4.22 19.23 1.82
N ALA A 169 -3.57 19.97 0.91
CA ALA A 169 -3.47 19.60 -0.50
C ALA A 169 -2.61 18.34 -0.70
N ASP A 170 -1.54 18.18 0.07
CA ASP A 170 -0.70 16.98 0.04
C ASP A 170 -1.42 15.80 0.69
N LEU A 171 -2.10 16.02 1.82
CA LEU A 171 -2.94 14.99 2.44
C LEU A 171 -4.03 14.50 1.49
N ALA A 172 -4.70 15.39 0.75
CA ALA A 172 -5.70 15.01 -0.24
C ALA A 172 -5.06 14.19 -1.38
N ALA A 173 -3.93 14.63 -1.92
CA ALA A 173 -3.22 13.92 -2.98
C ALA A 173 -2.74 12.52 -2.54
N TRP A 174 -2.22 12.42 -1.32
CA TRP A 174 -1.78 11.16 -0.74
C TRP A 174 -2.97 10.27 -0.38
N SER A 175 -3.93 10.71 0.40
CA SER A 175 -5.00 9.82 0.87
C SER A 175 -6.03 9.46 -0.20
N GLY A 176 -6.23 10.33 -1.18
CA GLY A 176 -7.38 10.27 -2.09
C GLY A 176 -8.68 10.81 -1.47
N LEU A 177 -8.61 11.45 -0.30
CA LEU A 177 -9.77 12.13 0.29
C LEU A 177 -10.20 13.32 -0.58
N PRO A 178 -11.51 13.64 -0.63
CA PRO A 178 -11.97 14.91 -1.16
C PRO A 178 -11.27 16.09 -0.47
N ALA A 179 -10.97 17.14 -1.23
CA ALA A 179 -10.23 18.30 -0.70
C ALA A 179 -10.89 18.94 0.54
N ALA A 180 -12.22 18.90 0.63
CA ALA A 180 -12.95 19.38 1.80
C ALA A 180 -12.68 18.52 3.05
N ALA A 181 -12.66 17.19 2.92
CA ALA A 181 -12.33 16.29 4.02
C ALA A 181 -10.88 16.43 4.48
N ALA A 182 -9.94 16.64 3.55
CA ALA A 182 -8.54 16.89 3.89
C ALA A 182 -8.35 18.23 4.63
N ARG A 183 -9.06 19.30 4.24
CA ARG A 183 -9.09 20.56 5.02
C ARG A 183 -9.67 20.35 6.40
N ARG A 184 -10.82 19.66 6.48
CA ARG A 184 -11.47 19.33 7.75
C ARG A 184 -10.53 18.56 8.69
N ALA A 185 -9.77 17.61 8.17
CA ALA A 185 -8.78 16.84 8.93
C ALA A 185 -7.75 17.74 9.62
N PHE A 186 -7.25 18.77 8.92
CA PHE A 186 -6.31 19.75 9.50
C PHE A 186 -7.00 20.70 10.49
N GLU A 187 -8.24 21.13 10.23
CA GLU A 187 -9.02 21.94 11.18
C GLU A 187 -9.25 21.20 12.51
N VAL A 188 -9.62 19.91 12.44
CA VAL A 188 -9.85 19.06 13.62
C VAL A 188 -8.54 18.83 14.39
N LEU A 189 -7.44 18.62 13.66
CA LEU A 189 -6.12 18.52 14.26
C LEU A 189 -5.76 19.79 15.03
N GLY A 190 -6.01 20.97 14.43
CA GLY A 190 -5.79 22.27 15.06
C GLY A 190 -4.36 22.46 15.53
N ALA A 191 -4.16 22.95 16.76
CA ALA A 191 -2.84 23.15 17.35
C ALA A 191 -2.11 21.84 17.73
N ARG A 192 -2.72 20.66 17.52
CA ARG A 192 -2.09 19.34 17.79
C ARG A 192 -1.19 18.86 16.65
N VAL A 193 -0.78 19.76 15.76
CA VAL A 193 0.22 19.47 14.73
C VAL A 193 1.47 18.93 15.44
N PRO A 194 1.94 17.71 15.10
CA PRO A 194 3.17 17.20 15.67
C PRO A 194 4.31 18.17 15.36
N GLU A 195 5.05 18.61 16.39
CA GLU A 195 6.28 19.34 16.15
C GLU A 195 7.26 18.42 15.43
N PRO A 196 7.92 18.90 14.35
CA PRO A 196 8.96 18.11 13.71
C PRO A 196 10.08 17.89 14.72
N GLY A 197 10.30 16.63 15.08
CA GLY A 197 11.45 16.26 15.91
C GLY A 197 12.77 16.61 15.22
N THR A 198 13.88 16.49 15.94
CA THR A 198 15.22 16.66 15.34
C THR A 198 15.37 15.73 14.13
N PRO A 199 15.62 16.25 12.92
CA PRO A 199 15.79 15.41 11.75
C PRO A 199 16.94 14.44 11.99
N PRO A 200 16.77 13.13 11.73
CA PRO A 200 17.88 12.20 11.81
C PRO A 200 18.92 12.55 10.76
N GLU A 201 20.17 12.14 11.00
CA GLU A 201 21.22 12.27 9.99
C GLU A 201 20.81 11.51 8.72
N VAL A 202 20.90 12.21 7.59
CA VAL A 202 20.57 11.63 6.29
C VAL A 202 21.68 10.65 5.91
N PRO A 203 21.39 9.35 5.75
CA PRO A 203 22.40 8.39 5.36
C PRO A 203 22.97 8.71 3.98
N PRO A 204 24.25 8.37 3.69
CA PRO A 204 24.85 8.62 2.38
C PRO A 204 24.05 8.00 1.24
N VAL A 205 23.51 6.79 1.45
CA VAL A 205 22.68 6.08 0.47
C VAL A 205 21.62 5.21 1.14
N ARG A 206 20.45 5.13 0.51
CA ARG A 206 19.42 4.11 0.75
C ARG A 206 18.93 3.53 -0.56
N LEU A 207 18.88 2.21 -0.65
CA LEU A 207 18.21 1.53 -1.76
C LEU A 207 16.72 1.42 -1.44
N LEU A 208 15.85 2.24 -2.01
CA LEU A 208 14.42 2.21 -1.73
C LEU A 208 13.70 1.25 -2.66
N GLY A 209 12.80 0.44 -2.12
CA GLY A 209 11.98 -0.46 -2.94
C GLY A 209 11.02 0.30 -3.86
N PRO A 210 10.38 -0.39 -4.82
CA PRO A 210 9.34 0.22 -5.62
C PRO A 210 8.20 0.69 -4.72
N PHE A 211 7.53 1.77 -5.12
CA PHE A 211 6.43 2.37 -4.35
C PHE A 211 6.80 2.85 -2.93
N ASP A 212 8.07 3.20 -2.67
CA ASP A 212 8.46 3.70 -1.36
C ASP A 212 7.65 4.95 -0.96
N PRO A 213 7.12 5.04 0.28
CA PRO A 213 6.29 6.15 0.71
C PRO A 213 6.91 7.54 0.54
N VAL A 214 8.24 7.68 0.50
CA VAL A 214 8.88 8.98 0.27
C VAL A 214 8.49 9.59 -1.08
N LEU A 215 8.19 8.76 -2.07
CA LEU A 215 7.80 9.17 -3.43
C LEU A 215 6.30 9.38 -3.60
N LEU A 216 5.50 9.01 -2.59
CA LEU A 216 4.04 8.94 -2.64
C LEU A 216 3.35 9.87 -1.64
N GLY A 217 4.09 10.42 -0.67
CA GLY A 217 3.55 11.20 0.45
C GLY A 217 3.10 12.62 0.11
N HIS A 218 3.60 13.20 -0.98
CA HIS A 218 3.40 14.61 -1.32
C HIS A 218 2.84 14.78 -2.73
N ARG A 219 2.11 15.87 -2.95
CA ARG A 219 1.63 16.23 -4.29
C ARG A 219 2.80 16.67 -5.17
N ASP A 220 3.67 17.51 -4.62
CA ASP A 220 4.95 17.88 -5.23
C ASP A 220 6.10 17.12 -4.57
N ARG A 221 6.93 16.50 -5.39
CA ARG A 221 8.08 15.69 -4.95
C ARG A 221 9.41 16.22 -5.48
N ALA A 222 9.45 17.45 -6.01
CA ALA A 222 10.67 18.07 -6.54
C ALA A 222 11.81 18.13 -5.50
N PHE A 223 11.47 18.14 -4.21
CA PHE A 223 12.45 18.13 -3.13
C PHE A 223 13.26 16.81 -3.05
N VAL A 224 12.70 15.70 -3.52
CA VAL A 224 13.33 14.36 -3.47
C VAL A 224 13.66 13.82 -4.86
N VAL A 225 12.89 14.15 -5.89
CA VAL A 225 13.14 13.74 -7.29
C VAL A 225 13.21 15.00 -8.15
N ALA A 226 14.38 15.26 -8.75
CA ALA A 226 14.53 16.39 -9.67
C ALA A 226 13.54 16.25 -10.85
N PRO A 227 12.88 17.33 -11.29
CA PRO A 227 11.83 17.28 -12.30
C PRO A 227 12.21 16.53 -13.60
N GLU A 228 13.45 16.70 -14.06
CA GLU A 228 14.01 16.04 -15.24
C GLU A 228 14.07 14.51 -15.13
N HIS A 229 14.15 13.97 -13.91
CA HIS A 229 14.19 12.54 -13.63
C HIS A 229 12.81 11.96 -13.26
N ALA A 230 11.77 12.80 -13.11
CA ALA A 230 10.48 12.37 -12.61
C ALA A 230 9.82 11.27 -13.45
N ARG A 231 10.01 11.30 -14.78
CA ARG A 231 9.50 10.29 -15.73
C ARG A 231 10.31 8.99 -15.73
N LEU A 232 11.58 9.03 -15.31
CA LEU A 232 12.39 7.82 -15.13
C LEU A 232 11.91 7.04 -13.90
N VAL A 233 11.59 7.75 -12.82
CA VAL A 233 11.09 7.16 -11.57
C VAL A 233 9.62 6.70 -11.70
N ASN A 234 8.81 7.48 -12.42
CA ASN A 234 7.41 7.20 -12.66
C ASN A 234 7.07 7.47 -14.13
N ALA A 235 7.17 6.43 -14.95
CA ALA A 235 6.95 6.50 -16.40
C ALA A 235 5.46 6.66 -16.78
N GLY A 236 4.54 6.51 -15.82
CA GLY A 236 3.11 6.42 -16.05
C GLY A 236 2.57 5.01 -15.78
N GLY A 237 1.27 4.81 -16.03
CA GLY A 237 0.61 3.51 -15.76
C GLY A 237 0.51 3.13 -14.27
N GLY A 238 0.84 4.05 -13.37
CA GLY A 238 0.81 3.83 -11.93
C GLY A 238 2.05 3.14 -11.37
N MET A 239 3.07 2.85 -12.18
CA MET A 239 4.30 2.19 -11.71
C MET A 239 5.30 3.20 -11.13
N VAL A 240 5.87 2.88 -9.96
CA VAL A 240 6.93 3.66 -9.32
C VAL A 240 8.15 2.77 -9.11
N GLY A 241 9.26 3.13 -9.74
CA GLY A 241 10.50 2.38 -9.72
C GLY A 241 11.16 2.34 -8.35
N ALA A 242 12.02 1.33 -8.14
CA ALA A 242 12.92 1.27 -7.02
C ALA A 242 14.07 2.27 -7.23
N THR A 243 14.39 3.07 -6.22
CA THR A 243 15.27 4.24 -6.36
C THR A 243 16.51 4.16 -5.48
N VAL A 244 17.61 4.72 -5.99
CA VAL A 244 18.81 5.00 -5.20
C VAL A 244 18.64 6.39 -4.60
N LEU A 245 18.39 6.46 -3.29
CA LEU A 245 18.33 7.72 -2.55
C LEU A 245 19.73 8.04 -2.04
N ALA A 246 20.43 8.95 -2.71
CA ALA A 246 21.74 9.44 -2.30
C ALA A 246 21.57 10.79 -1.59
N GLU A 247 22.02 10.87 -0.34
CA GLU A 247 22.07 12.14 0.42
C GLU A 247 20.71 12.86 0.48
N GLY A 248 19.62 12.09 0.54
CA GLY A 248 18.25 12.61 0.63
C GLY A 248 17.58 12.91 -0.73
N ARG A 249 18.25 12.68 -1.87
CA ARG A 249 17.68 12.84 -3.20
C ARG A 249 17.81 11.59 -4.04
N VAL A 250 16.84 11.36 -4.92
CA VAL A 250 16.90 10.26 -5.88
C VAL A 250 17.96 10.58 -6.93
N ALA A 251 18.98 9.73 -6.98
CA ALA A 251 20.12 9.85 -7.90
C ALA A 251 20.17 8.72 -8.94
N GLY A 252 19.21 7.81 -8.92
CA GLY A 252 19.15 6.69 -9.86
C GLY A 252 18.01 5.72 -9.57
N LEU A 253 17.92 4.72 -10.43
CA LEU A 253 17.12 3.52 -10.19
C LEU A 253 18.03 2.39 -9.73
N TRP A 254 17.43 1.34 -9.18
CA TRP A 254 18.12 0.06 -9.06
C TRP A 254 17.15 -1.07 -9.32
N ARG A 255 17.71 -2.22 -9.68
CA ARG A 255 16.95 -3.46 -9.84
C ARG A 255 17.74 -4.63 -9.30
N ARG A 256 17.03 -5.72 -9.08
CA ARG A 256 17.63 -6.99 -8.66
C ARG A 256 17.53 -8.00 -9.80
N VAL A 257 18.63 -8.67 -10.08
CA VAL A 257 18.73 -9.76 -11.07
C VAL A 257 19.33 -10.99 -10.39
N GLY A 258 18.49 -11.96 -10.03
CA GLY A 258 18.93 -13.10 -9.23
C GLY A 258 19.41 -12.63 -7.85
N ARG A 259 20.70 -12.78 -7.55
CA ARG A 259 21.31 -12.25 -6.31
C ARG A 259 22.02 -10.91 -6.48
N ARG A 260 22.13 -10.42 -7.72
CA ARG A 260 22.83 -9.18 -8.04
C ARG A 260 21.93 -7.97 -7.87
N VAL A 261 22.45 -6.92 -7.25
CA VAL A 261 21.85 -5.59 -7.18
C VAL A 261 22.54 -4.70 -8.22
N GLU A 262 21.76 -4.21 -9.19
CA GLU A 262 22.25 -3.37 -10.27
C GLU A 262 21.74 -1.94 -10.09
N LEU A 263 22.65 -0.97 -10.04
CA LEU A 263 22.36 0.45 -9.92
C LEU A 263 22.40 1.11 -11.30
N GLU A 264 21.44 1.97 -11.56
CA GLU A 264 21.28 2.76 -12.77
C GLU A 264 21.26 4.25 -12.38
N PRO A 265 22.43 4.85 -12.08
CA PRO A 265 22.51 6.24 -11.65
C PRO A 265 22.25 7.20 -12.81
N PHE A 266 21.59 8.34 -12.52
CA PHE A 266 21.32 9.38 -13.52
C PHE A 266 22.56 10.21 -13.88
N GLY A 267 23.62 10.10 -13.08
CA GLY A 267 24.91 10.74 -13.28
C GLY A 267 25.96 10.21 -12.29
N PRO A 268 27.17 10.78 -12.26
CA PRO A 268 28.21 10.35 -11.33
C PRO A 268 27.77 10.45 -9.85
N LEU A 269 27.88 9.35 -9.10
CA LEU A 269 27.63 9.34 -7.65
C LEU A 269 28.87 9.81 -6.88
N ALA A 270 28.71 10.51 -5.76
CA ALA A 270 29.83 10.90 -4.89
C ALA A 270 30.58 9.67 -4.31
N ALA A 271 31.86 9.82 -3.98
CA ALA A 271 32.67 8.72 -3.43
C ALA A 271 32.05 8.09 -2.18
N ARG A 272 31.61 8.92 -1.22
CA ARG A 272 30.92 8.48 0.00
C ARG A 272 29.65 7.67 -0.25
N VAL A 273 28.92 7.98 -1.33
CA VAL A 273 27.71 7.25 -1.73
C VAL A 273 28.12 5.87 -2.24
N ARG A 274 29.08 5.81 -3.16
CA ARG A 274 29.58 4.55 -3.74
C ARG A 274 30.17 3.61 -2.69
N GLU A 275 30.94 4.15 -1.75
CA GLU A 275 31.55 3.39 -0.65
C GLU A 275 30.50 2.80 0.31
N ALA A 276 29.33 3.43 0.44
CA ALA A 276 28.25 2.96 1.30
C ALA A 276 27.29 1.96 0.62
N VAL A 277 27.32 1.81 -0.71
CA VAL A 277 26.44 0.87 -1.44
C VAL A 277 26.59 -0.59 -0.97
N PRO A 278 27.80 -1.15 -0.76
CA PRO A 278 27.94 -2.53 -0.31
C PRO A 278 27.22 -2.81 1.01
N ALA A 279 27.22 -1.86 1.95
CA ALA A 279 26.51 -1.98 3.22
C ALA A 279 24.98 -2.00 3.02
N GLU A 280 24.44 -1.18 2.11
CA GLU A 280 23.01 -1.21 1.76
C GLU A 280 22.60 -2.51 1.08
N VAL A 281 23.44 -3.07 0.21
CA VAL A 281 23.19 -4.36 -0.45
C VAL A 281 23.21 -5.50 0.59
N ALA A 282 24.17 -5.47 1.52
CA ALA A 282 24.24 -6.43 2.62
C ALA A 282 23.00 -6.33 3.54
N ASP A 283 22.54 -5.11 3.87
CA ASP A 283 21.33 -4.91 4.68
C ASP A 283 20.05 -5.38 3.97
N LEU A 284 19.97 -5.16 2.65
CA LEU A 284 18.90 -5.73 1.83
C LEU A 284 18.93 -7.27 1.86
N GLY A 285 20.13 -7.87 1.74
CA GLY A 285 20.31 -9.32 1.85
C GLY A 285 19.88 -9.86 3.22
N ARG A 286 20.32 -9.21 4.31
CA ARG A 286 19.88 -9.51 5.68
C ARG A 286 18.36 -9.53 5.78
N PHE A 287 17.69 -8.47 5.33
CA PHE A 287 16.23 -8.38 5.40
C PHE A 287 15.55 -9.51 4.61
N LEU A 288 16.08 -9.87 3.45
CA LEU A 288 15.50 -10.94 2.62
C LEU A 288 15.91 -12.35 3.06
N GLY A 289 16.83 -12.48 4.03
CA GLY A 289 17.33 -13.78 4.49
C GLY A 289 18.26 -14.47 3.48
N GLU A 290 18.95 -13.70 2.64
CA GLU A 290 19.83 -14.23 1.58
C GLU A 290 21.07 -13.36 1.36
N ARG A 291 22.11 -13.92 0.74
CA ARG A 291 23.29 -13.16 0.33
C ARG A 291 23.03 -12.50 -1.03
N LEU A 292 23.28 -11.19 -1.10
CA LEU A 292 23.23 -10.41 -2.33
C LEU A 292 24.62 -9.90 -2.71
N GLU A 293 24.79 -9.61 -4.00
CA GLU A 293 26.02 -9.14 -4.64
C GLU A 293 25.81 -7.78 -5.30
#